data_AF-A0A7C0XQ01-F1
#
_entry.id   AF-A0A7C0XQ01-F1
#
_cell.length_a   1.000
_cell.length_b   1.000
_cell.length_c   1.000
_cell.angle_alpha   90.00
_cell.angle_beta   90.00
_cell.angle_gamma   90.00
#
_symmetry.space_group_name_H-M   'P 1'
#
loop_
_entity.id
_entity.type
_entity.pdbx_description
1 polymer ?
#
loop_
_entity_poly.entity_id
_entity_poly.type
_entity_poly.pdbx_seq_one_letter_code
_entity_poly.pdbx_strand_id
1 'polypeptide(L)'
;MSKLMGTKGTSRTDVYFVTYDEDTARRLVDVLMRNYDVIKYVRSRVVKELYYISIRGRVDKIRDYLSSNDKISWYKVDFIEFR
;
A
#
# COMPACT_ATOMS: atom_id res chain seq x y z
N MET A 1 -22.64 -3.10 1.01
CA MET A 1 -22.18 -1.79 1.55
C MET A 1 -20.80 -1.50 1.00
N SER A 2 -20.65 -0.59 0.05
CA SER A 2 -19.33 -0.14 -0.43
C SER A 2 -19.48 1.20 -1.14
N LYS A 3 -19.75 2.25 -0.35
CA LYS A 3 -19.98 3.62 -0.84
C LYS A 3 -19.13 4.61 -0.04
N LEU A 4 -17.80 4.47 -0.07
CA LEU A 4 -16.87 5.46 0.48
C LEU A 4 -15.54 5.51 -0.30
N MET A 5 -15.58 5.39 -1.63
CA MET A 5 -14.46 5.82 -2.48
C MET A 5 -14.97 6.97 -3.34
N GLY A 6 -14.54 8.20 -3.05
CA GLY A 6 -14.91 9.40 -3.80
C GLY A 6 -15.85 10.39 -3.09
N THR A 7 -16.03 10.29 -1.77
CA THR A 7 -16.77 11.31 -1.00
C THR A 7 -15.86 12.51 -0.74
N LYS A 8 -16.33 13.72 -1.00
CA LYS A 8 -15.63 14.98 -0.72
C LYS A 8 -15.09 14.98 0.72
N GLY A 9 -13.79 15.21 0.92
CA GLY A 9 -13.14 15.16 2.24
C GLY A 9 -12.61 13.78 2.66
N THR A 10 -12.67 12.76 1.80
CA THR A 10 -11.96 11.49 2.02
C THR A 10 -10.58 11.52 1.39
N SER A 11 -9.62 10.83 2.01
CA SER A 11 -8.27 10.65 1.49
C SER A 11 -7.85 9.18 1.50
N ARG A 12 -6.88 8.87 0.65
CA ARG A 12 -6.36 7.52 0.45
C ARG A 12 -4.87 7.58 0.12
N THR A 13 -4.13 6.61 0.64
CA THR A 13 -2.74 6.37 0.25
C THR A 13 -2.68 5.05 -0.51
N ASP A 14 -2.20 5.11 -1.74
CA ASP A 14 -1.94 3.94 -2.58
C ASP A 14 -0.44 3.63 -2.57
N VAL A 15 -0.12 2.39 -2.23
CA VAL A 15 1.25 1.89 -2.09
C VAL A 15 1.46 0.79 -3.12
N TYR A 16 2.48 0.96 -3.94
CA TYR A 16 2.96 -0.02 -4.91
C TYR A 16 4.39 -0.40 -4.52
N PHE A 17 4.70 -1.69 -4.53
CA PHE A 17 6.07 -2.14 -4.28
C PHE A 17 6.37 -3.42 -5.02
N VAL A 18 7.66 -3.60 -5.35
CA VAL A 18 8.19 -4.79 -6.01
C VAL A 18 9.17 -5.47 -5.06
N THR A 19 8.99 -6.78 -4.86
CA THR A 19 9.92 -7.63 -4.10
C THR A 19 9.90 -9.05 -4.64
N TYR A 20 11.08 -9.65 -4.72
CA TYR A 20 11.26 -11.07 -5.02
C TYR A 20 11.13 -11.95 -3.76
N ASP A 21 11.19 -11.35 -2.56
CA ASP A 21 11.02 -12.04 -1.29
C ASP A 21 9.55 -11.98 -0.84
N GLU A 22 8.84 -13.10 -0.99
CA GLU A 22 7.43 -13.23 -0.60
C GLU A 22 7.22 -13.05 0.91
N ASP A 23 8.19 -13.44 1.75
CA ASP A 23 8.11 -13.24 3.20
C ASP A 23 8.19 -11.76 3.58
N THR A 24 8.95 -10.98 2.81
CA THR A 24 8.99 -9.52 2.97
C THR A 24 7.67 -8.90 2.56
N ALA A 25 7.08 -9.33 1.44
CA ALA A 25 5.76 -8.86 1.02
C ALA A 25 4.70 -9.16 2.08
N ARG A 26 4.66 -10.40 2.59
CA ARG A 26 3.70 -10.81 3.62
C ARG A 26 3.85 -9.99 4.89
N ARG A 27 5.08 -9.83 5.40
CA ARG A 27 5.34 -9.04 6.62
C ARG A 27 4.93 -7.58 6.46
N LEU A 28 5.23 -6.96 5.31
CA LEU A 28 4.81 -5.59 5.03
C LEU A 28 3.27 -5.48 5.03
N VAL A 29 2.58 -6.39 4.33
CA VAL A 29 1.12 -6.43 4.31
C VAL A 29 0.54 -6.59 5.72
N ASP A 30 1.09 -7.51 6.52
CA ASP A 30 0.64 -7.75 7.90
C ASP A 30 0.81 -6.51 8.79
N VAL A 31 1.96 -5.82 8.68
CA VAL A 31 2.21 -4.56 9.39
C VAL A 31 1.17 -3.52 9.00
N LEU A 32 0.85 -3.39 7.70
CA LEU A 32 -0.10 -2.39 7.23
C LEU A 32 -1.53 -2.70 7.64
N MET A 33 -1.94 -3.96 7.55
CA MET A 33 -3.28 -4.40 7.98
C MET A 33 -3.50 -4.23 9.48
N ARG A 34 -2.44 -4.31 10.30
CA ARG A 34 -2.54 -4.11 11.76
C ARG A 34 -2.59 -2.65 12.19
N ASN A 35 -1.90 -1.77 11.45
CA ASN A 35 -1.71 -0.38 11.87
C ASN A 35 -2.62 0.61 11.13
N TYR A 36 -3.22 0.21 10.00
CA TYR A 36 -3.99 1.11 9.15
C TYR A 36 -5.27 0.46 8.61
N ASP A 37 -6.23 1.29 8.22
CA ASP A 37 -7.47 0.86 7.55
C ASP A 37 -7.16 0.51 6.08
N VAL A 38 -6.69 -0.72 5.84
CA VAL A 38 -6.41 -1.26 4.51
C VAL A 38 -7.72 -1.59 3.81
N ILE A 39 -8.01 -0.87 2.73
CA ILE A 39 -9.26 -1.02 1.96
C ILE A 39 -9.11 -1.93 0.75
N LYS A 40 -7.88 -2.18 0.28
CA LYS A 40 -7.60 -3.11 -0.81
C LYS A 40 -6.17 -3.61 -0.76
N TYR A 41 -5.99 -4.91 -1.04
CA TYR A 41 -4.68 -5.53 -1.26
C TYR A 41 -4.75 -6.44 -2.47
N VAL A 42 -3.79 -6.32 -3.39
CA VAL A 42 -3.71 -7.12 -4.62
C VAL A 42 -2.26 -7.45 -4.93
N ARG A 43 -1.99 -8.72 -5.22
CA ARG A 43 -0.78 -9.17 -5.93
C ARG A 43 -1.08 -9.18 -7.42
N SER A 44 -0.20 -8.60 -8.24
CA SER A 44 -0.40 -8.56 -9.69
C SER A 44 -0.39 -9.97 -10.29
N ARG A 45 -1.27 -10.20 -11.28
CA ARG A 45 -1.37 -11.47 -12.02
C ARG A 45 -0.37 -11.56 -13.17
N VAL A 46 0.16 -10.42 -13.63
CA VAL A 46 1.08 -10.32 -14.77
C VAL A 46 2.53 -10.31 -14.28
N VAL A 47 2.81 -9.54 -13.23
CA VAL A 47 4.14 -9.42 -12.60
C VAL A 47 4.01 -9.92 -11.16
N LYS A 48 4.48 -11.13 -10.86
CA LYS A 48 4.22 -11.79 -9.58
C LYS A 48 4.88 -11.09 -8.40
N GLU A 49 5.88 -10.26 -8.67
CA GLU A 49 6.68 -9.53 -7.68
C GLU A 49 6.05 -8.18 -7.33
N LEU A 50 5.04 -7.74 -8.10
CA LEU A 50 4.38 -6.45 -7.90
C LEU A 50 3.15 -6.59 -6.99
N TYR A 51 3.13 -5.77 -5.96
CA TYR A 51 2.07 -5.69 -4.97
C TYR A 51 1.47 -4.29 -4.92
N TYR A 52 0.17 -4.24 -4.65
CA TYR A 52 -0.62 -3.02 -4.50
C TYR A 52 -1.42 -3.08 -3.20
N ILE A 53 -1.31 -2.02 -2.39
CA ILE A 53 -2.07 -1.84 -1.17
C ILE A 53 -2.71 -0.45 -1.20
N SER A 54 -3.99 -0.39 -0.87
CA SER A 54 -4.73 0.85 -0.72
C SER A 54 -5.13 1.02 0.73
N ILE A 55 -4.87 2.19 1.29
CA ILE A 55 -5.06 2.51 2.70
C ILE A 55 -5.92 3.76 2.79
N ARG A 56 -6.96 3.73 3.63
CA ARG A 56 -7.74 4.93 3.90
C ARG A 56 -6.92 5.92 4.73
N GLY A 57 -6.96 7.18 4.33
CA GLY A 57 -6.21 8.24 4.99
C GLY A 57 -4.78 8.40 4.49
N ARG A 58 -4.02 9.20 5.23
CA ARG A 58 -2.62 9.52 4.96
C ARG A 58 -1.70 8.58 5.75
N VAL A 59 -0.65 8.07 5.10
CA VAL A 59 0.36 7.23 5.74
C VAL A 59 1.75 7.83 5.55
N ASP A 60 2.19 8.64 6.51
CA ASP A 60 3.45 9.40 6.36
C ASP A 60 4.72 8.55 6.51
N LYS A 61 4.69 7.51 7.34
CA LYS A 61 5.88 6.68 7.67
C LYS A 61 6.13 5.51 6.71
N ILE A 62 5.25 5.28 5.75
CA ILE A 62 5.37 4.14 4.84
C ILE A 62 6.61 4.23 3.95
N ARG A 63 6.94 5.44 3.49
CA ARG A 63 8.06 5.66 2.58
C ARG A 63 9.38 5.27 3.25
N ASP A 64 9.56 5.60 4.53
CA ASP A 64 10.76 5.28 5.29
C ASP A 64 10.90 3.76 5.52
N TYR A 65 9.79 3.07 5.77
CA TYR A 65 9.79 1.61 5.88
C TYR A 65 10.14 0.94 4.54
N LEU A 66 9.58 1.45 3.44
CA LEU A 66 9.83 0.89 2.10
C LEU A 66 11.26 1.13 1.64
N SER A 67 11.82 2.31 1.92
CA SER A 67 13.19 2.67 1.50
C SER A 67 14.29 2.01 2.33
N SER A 68 14.01 1.69 3.60
CA SER A 68 14.96 1.01 4.49
C SER A 68 14.99 -0.52 4.32
N ASN A 69 14.08 -1.08 3.52
CA ASN A 69 14.01 -2.51 3.27
C ASN A 69 14.80 -2.88 2.00
N ASP A 70 15.95 -3.51 2.18
CA ASP A 70 16.89 -3.92 1.12
C ASP A 70 16.30 -4.93 0.11
N LYS A 71 15.21 -5.59 0.47
CA LYS A 71 14.52 -6.56 -0.40
C LYS A 71 13.43 -5.94 -1.27
N ILE A 72 13.14 -4.65 -1.09
CA ILE A 72 12.24 -3.89 -1.95
C ILE A 72 13.05 -3.28 -3.08
N SER A 73 12.88 -3.82 -4.29
CA SER A 73 13.64 -3.36 -5.46
C SER A 73 13.08 -2.07 -6.05
N TRP A 74 11.79 -1.80 -5.82
CA TRP A 74 11.14 -0.59 -6.29
C TRP A 74 9.87 -0.32 -5.49
N TYR A 75 9.50 0.95 -5.33
CA TYR A 75 8.22 1.34 -4.75
C TYR A 75 7.70 2.67 -5.27
N LYS A 76 6.39 2.88 -5.10
CA LYS A 76 5.70 4.15 -5.32
C LYS A 76 4.62 4.34 -4.26
N VAL A 77 4.49 5.56 -3.77
CA VAL A 77 3.47 5.92 -2.78
C VAL A 77 2.75 7.17 -3.26
N ASP A 78 1.47 7.02 -3.59
CA ASP A 78 0.60 8.08 -4.07
C ASP A 78 -0.41 8.45 -2.99
N PHE A 79 -0.51 9.74 -2.66
CA PHE A 79 -1.54 10.27 -1.79
C PHE A 79 -2.62 10.95 -2.63
N ILE A 80 -3.88 10.57 -2.41
CA ILE A 80 -5.04 11.07 -3.14
C ILE A 80 -6.01 11.68 -2.12
N GLU A 81 -6.31 12.96 -2.31
CA GLU A 81 -7.32 13.69 -1.56
C GLU A 81 -8.49 14.00 -2.49
N PHE A 82 -9.70 13.55 -2.15
CA PHE A 82 -10.90 13.80 -2.94
C PHE A 82 -11.49 15.15 -2.51
N ARG A 83 -11.24 16.18 -3.32
CA ARG A 83 -11.73 17.55 -3.13
C ARG A 83 -13.08 17.81 -3.77
#